data_AF-A0A7V1X0M7-F1
#
_entry.id   AF-A0A7V1X0M7-F1
#
_cell.length_a   1.000
_cell.length_b   1.000
_cell.length_c   1.000
_cell.angle_alpha   90.00
_cell.angle_beta   90.00
_cell.angle_gamma   90.00
#
_symmetry.space_group_name_H-M   'P 1'
#
loop_
_entity.id
_entity.type
_entity.pdbx_description
1 polymer ?
#
loop_
_entity_poly.entity_id
_entity_poly.type
_entity_poly.pdbx_seq_one_letter_code
_entity_poly.pdbx_strand_id
1 'polypeptide(L)' 'MTWTNVLNLMQDIHFRKMFFLMVFITAAILIFLKYKLLPYFNRWESPGYRLLRWVLDALILITFAVIAIAAVAFWMSGNR' A
#
# COMPACT_ATOMS: atom_id res chain seq x y z
N MET A 1 -1.04 -24.06 3.11
CA MET A 1 0.09 -23.19 3.48
C MET A 1 0.24 -23.23 4.99
N THR A 2 1.33 -23.76 5.51
CA THR A 2 1.58 -23.86 6.96
C THR A 2 2.17 -22.55 7.48
N TRP A 3 1.88 -22.20 8.74
CA TRP A 3 2.41 -21.00 9.40
C TRP A 3 3.94 -20.88 9.36
N THR A 4 4.63 -22.02 9.38
CA THR A 4 6.08 -22.12 9.24
C THR A 4 6.59 -21.58 7.90
N ASN A 5 5.87 -21.83 6.81
CA ASN A 5 6.29 -21.37 5.47
C ASN A 5 6.18 -19.85 5.34
N VAL A 6 5.18 -19.24 5.99
CA VAL A 6 5.00 -17.78 6.01
C VAL A 6 6.14 -17.11 6.78
N LEU A 7 6.53 -17.68 7.93
CA LEU A 7 7.65 -17.18 8.73
C LEU A 7 8.98 -17.25 7.98
N ASN A 8 9.25 -18.37 7.30
CA ASN A 8 10.48 -18.52 6.50
C ASN A 8 10.55 -17.49 5.36
N LEU A 9 9.41 -17.19 4.71
CA LEU A 9 9.31 -16.14 3.70
C LEU A 9 9.55 -14.74 4.27
N MET A 10 9.06 -14.47 5.48
CA MET A 10 9.28 -13.16 6.14
C MET A 10 10.72 -12.94 6.57
N GLN A 11 11.48 -14.00 6.84
CA GLN A 11 12.90 -13.93 7.17
C GLN A 11 13.81 -13.69 5.96
N ASP A 12 13.32 -13.94 4.74
CA ASP A 12 14.11 -13.74 3.52
C ASP A 12 14.30 -12.23 3.23
N ILE A 13 15.57 -11.81 3.19
CA ILE A 13 15.98 -10.43 2.91
C ILE A 13 15.58 -9.99 1.50
N HIS A 14 15.66 -10.87 0.50
CA HIS A 14 15.23 -10.58 -0.86
C HIS A 14 13.72 -10.38 -0.94
N PHE A 15 12.96 -11.24 -0.28
CA PHE A 15 11.50 -11.10 -0.20
C PHE A 15 11.11 -9.78 0.46
N ARG A 16 11.73 -9.43 1.60
CA ARG A 16 11.48 -8.16 2.29
C ARG A 16 11.77 -6.95 1.39
N LYS A 17 12.91 -6.95 0.68
CA LYS A 17 13.27 -5.86 -0.25
C LYS A 17 12.27 -5.75 -1.40
N MET A 18 11.91 -6.87 -2.03
CA MET A 18 10.92 -6.88 -3.11
C MET A 18 9.54 -6.43 -2.63
N PHE A 19 9.10 -6.86 -1.44
CA PHE A 19 7.82 -6.47 -0.86
C PHE A 19 7.75 -4.95 -0.67
N PHE A 20 8.74 -4.35 0.01
CA PHE A 20 8.74 -2.89 0.20
C PHE A 20 8.82 -2.13 -1.12
N LEU A 21 9.63 -2.60 -2.08
CA LEU A 21 9.72 -1.98 -3.40
C LEU A 21 8.35 -1.98 -4.10
N MET A 22 7.67 -3.12 -4.15
CA MET A 22 6.34 -3.25 -4.76
C MET A 22 5.30 -2.38 -4.07
N VAL A 23 5.29 -2.33 -2.74
CA VAL A 23 4.32 -1.53 -1.99
C VAL A 23 4.60 -0.03 -2.15
N PHE A 24 5.87 0.40 -2.17
CA PHE A 24 6.20 1.80 -2.44
C PHE A 24 5.85 2.23 -3.87
N ILE A 25 6.09 1.37 -4.86
CA ILE A 25 5.65 1.62 -6.25
C ILE A 25 4.12 1.76 -6.29
N THR A 26 3.40 0.86 -5.62
CA THR A 26 1.93 0.92 -5.55
C THR A 26 1.44 2.22 -4.90
N ALA A 27 2.06 2.63 -3.79
CA ALA A 27 1.75 3.89 -3.13
C ALA A 27 2.01 5.09 -4.05
N ALA A 28 3.16 5.11 -4.75
CA ALA A 28 3.51 6.17 -5.69
C ALA A 28 2.50 6.26 -6.85
N ILE A 29 2.06 5.12 -7.40
CA ILE A 29 1.03 5.06 -8.44
C ILE A 29 -0.29 5.61 -7.92
N LEU A 30 -0.75 5.20 -6.73
CA LEU A 30 -2.00 5.69 -6.15
C LEU A 30 -1.97 7.20 -5.89
N ILE A 31 -0.86 7.72 -5.36
CA ILE A 31 -0.66 9.15 -5.13
C ILE A 31 -0.65 9.90 -6.46
N PHE A 32 0.10 9.42 -7.46
CA PHE A 32 0.15 10.02 -8.80
C PHE A 32 -1.24 10.03 -9.45
N LEU A 33 -1.97 8.91 -9.38
CA LEU A 33 -3.31 8.80 -9.93
C LEU A 33 -4.24 9.80 -9.26
N LYS A 34 -4.22 9.91 -7.92
CA LYS A 34 -4.99 10.91 -7.18
C LYS A 34 -4.64 12.33 -7.62
N TYR A 35 -3.36 12.68 -7.71
CA TYR A 35 -2.93 14.02 -8.13
C TYR A 35 -3.33 14.37 -9.57
N LYS A 36 -3.23 13.42 -10.50
CA LYS A 36 -3.63 13.65 -11.90
C LYS A 36 -5.14 13.72 -12.06
N LEU A 37 -5.87 12.91 -11.30
CA LEU A 37 -7.33 12.84 -11.36
C LEU A 37 -8.04 13.99 -10.64
N LEU A 38 -7.49 14.48 -9.53
CA LEU A 38 -8.02 15.61 -8.75
C LEU A 38 -8.38 16.86 -9.58
N PRO A 39 -7.52 17.38 -10.48
CA PRO A 39 -7.83 18.54 -11.30
C PRO A 39 -8.91 18.28 -12.35
N TYR A 40 -9.05 17.03 -12.83
CA TYR A 40 -10.15 16.65 -13.73
C TYR A 40 -11.50 16.61 -13.00
N PHE A 41 -11.50 16.29 -11.70
CA PHE A 41 -12.72 16.17 -10.90
C PHE A 41 -13.21 17.46 -10.26
N ASN A 42 -12.38 18.51 -10.20
CA ASN A 42 -12.75 19.76 -9.53
C ASN A 42 -13.78 20.62 -10.30
N ARG A 43 -14.18 20.23 -11.53
CA ARG A 43 -15.08 21.05 -12.37
C ARG A 43 -16.56 20.63 -12.33
N TRP A 44 -16.90 19.41 -11.91
CA TRP A 44 -18.30 18.91 -11.96
C TRP A 44 -18.58 17.93 -10.80
N GLU A 45 -19.32 18.39 -9.78
CA GLU A 45 -19.74 17.61 -8.59
C GLU A 45 -20.78 16.54 -8.93
N SER A 46 -20.38 15.45 -9.61
CA SER A 46 -21.23 14.26 -9.72
C SER A 46 -21.04 13.34 -8.50
N PRO A 47 -22.12 12.69 -8.00
CA PRO A 47 -22.05 11.79 -6.85
C PRO A 47 -21.09 10.61 -7.06
N GLY A 48 -20.88 10.16 -8.30
CA GLY A 48 -19.90 9.10 -8.62
C GLY A 48 -18.45 9.52 -8.36
N TYR A 49 -18.12 10.80 -8.56
CA TYR A 49 -16.77 11.31 -8.32
C TYR A 49 -16.44 11.46 -6.84
N ARG A 50 -17.47 11.72 -6.01
CA ARG A 50 -17.32 11.72 -4.55
C ARG A 50 -16.91 10.34 -4.06
N LEU A 51 -17.60 9.29 -4.53
CA LEU A 51 -17.27 7.90 -4.21
C LEU A 51 -15.83 7.55 -4.63
N LEU A 52 -15.43 7.91 -5.85
CA LEU A 52 -14.09 7.61 -6.36
C LEU A 52 -12.98 8.27 -5.53
N ARG A 53 -13.18 9.52 -5.06
CA ARG A 53 -12.23 10.19 -4.16
C ARG A 53 -12.11 9.43 -2.84
N TRP A 54 -13.22 9.04 -2.23
CA TRP A 54 -13.23 8.25 -0.99
C TRP A 54 -12.56 6.90 -1.15
N VAL A 55 -12.80 6.20 -2.27
CA VAL A 55 -12.17 4.91 -2.56
C VAL A 55 -10.65 5.08 -2.75
N LEU A 56 -10.20 6.09 -3.48
CA LEU A 56 -8.77 6.40 -3.64
C LEU A 56 -8.11 6.72 -2.30
N ASP A 57 -8.76 7.53 -1.46
CA ASP A 57 -8.25 7.86 -0.13
C ASP A 57 -8.17 6.62 0.77
N ALA A 58 -9.20 5.77 0.75
CA ALA A 58 -9.19 4.51 1.48
C ALA A 58 -8.08 3.57 0.99
N LEU A 59 -7.86 3.46 -0.32
CA LEU A 59 -6.80 2.63 -0.90
C LEU A 59 -5.41 3.12 -0.49
N ILE A 60 -5.18 4.44 -0.53
CA ILE A 60 -3.93 5.04 -0.07
C ILE A 60 -3.73 4.74 1.42
N LEU A 61 -4.75 4.96 2.24
CA LEU A 61 -4.70 4.73 3.68
C LEU A 61 -4.40 3.25 4.02
N ILE A 62 -5.07 2.31 3.36
CA ILE A 62 -4.82 0.87 3.51
C ILE A 62 -3.39 0.53 3.10
N THR A 63 -2.89 1.10 1.99
CA THR A 63 -1.51 0.88 1.53
C THR A 63 -0.51 1.31 2.59
N PHE A 64 -0.69 2.50 3.18
CA PHE A 64 0.17 2.97 4.28
C PHE A 64 0.04 2.11 5.54
N ALA A 65 -1.17 1.64 5.88
CA ALA A 65 -1.38 0.73 7.00
C ALA A 65 -0.64 -0.60 6.79
N VAL A 66 -0.67 -1.15 5.56
CA VAL A 66 0.07 -2.37 5.20
C VAL A 66 1.57 -2.15 5.32
N ILE A 67 2.10 -1.00 4.86
CA ILE A 67 3.53 -0.66 5.04
C ILE A 67 3.89 -0.67 6.52
N ALA A 68 3.10 -0.01 7.36
CA ALA A 68 3.37 0.10 8.79
C ALA A 68 3.34 -1.28 9.49
N ILE A 69 2.29 -2.07 9.25
CA ILE A 69 2.16 -3.41 9.85
C ILE A 69 3.28 -4.32 9.36
N ALA A 70 3.58 -4.31 8.06
CA ALA A 70 4.67 -5.11 7.50
C ALA A 70 6.04 -4.68 8.04
N ALA A 71 6.31 -3.38 8.19
CA ALA A 71 7.54 -2.88 8.79
C ALA A 71 7.73 -3.39 10.22
N VAL A 72 6.68 -3.34 11.04
CA VAL A 72 6.71 -3.88 12.40
C VAL A 72 6.91 -5.41 12.39
N ALA A 73 6.20 -6.14 11.52
CA ALA A 73 6.34 -7.59 11.40
C ALA A 73 7.75 -8.02 10.96
N PHE A 74 8.31 -7.36 9.94
CA PHE A 74 9.67 -7.61 9.47
C PHE A 74 10.74 -7.21 10.49
N TRP A 75 10.50 -6.15 11.27
CA TRP A 75 11.39 -5.75 12.36
C TRP A 75 11.44 -6.83 13.44
N MET A 76 10.29 -7.30 13.90
CA MET A 76 10.21 -8.37 14.90
C MET A 76 10.79 -9.70 14.39
N SER A 77 10.61 -10.02 13.10
CA SER A 77 11.14 -11.25 12.49
C SER A 77 12.65 -11.22 12.23
N GLY A 78 13.24 -10.03 12.02
CA GLY A 78 14.66 -9.89 11.67
C GLY A 78 15.60 -9.70 12.87
N ASN A 79 15.06 -9.59 14.09
CA ASN A 79 15.83 -9.50 15.32
C ASN A 79 16.19 -10.89 15.90
N ARG A 80 16.38 -11.88 15.03
CA ARG A 80 16.88 -13.23 15.34
C ARG A 80 17.92 -13.64 14.32
#